data_AF-A0A359H4C1-F1
#
_entry.id   AF-A0A359H4C1-F1
#
_cell.length_a   1.000
_cell.length_b   1.000
_cell.length_c   1.000
_cell.angle_alpha   90.00
_cell.angle_beta   90.00
_cell.angle_gamma   90.00
#
_symmetry.space_group_name_H-M   'P 1'
#
loop_
_entity.id
_entity.type
_entity.pdbx_description
1 polymer ?
#
loop_
_entity_poly.entity_id
_entity_poly.type
_entity_poly.pdbx_seq_one_letter_code
_entity_poly.pdbx_strand_id
1 'polypeptide(L)'
;WFDFIEDFNVAKTLMETAIAWGKEAGMDEIHGPLGYNTWNRQGMLIEGFENIPPVNCLYNYSYYPEFLEKLGFEKEIDWIQIKLKADSGVDPRLHKINDLLIERYGLRVLDIGKIKDRKGLVDGFFSSYNDSFKDIPNFVPLTDKEIKQIGDEYFPKLKPELTSIILDEKDNIAAFGICFPSLSKAFQKAKGRLFPFGIF
;
A
#
# COMPACT_ATOMS: atom_id res chain seq x y z
N TRP A 1 -5.78 -4.41 16.23
CA TRP A 1 -5.60 -2.96 16.41
C TRP A 1 -5.02 -2.75 17.80
N PHE A 2 -3.90 -2.05 17.92
CA PHE A 2 -3.18 -1.82 19.18
C PHE A 2 -3.08 -0.31 19.40
N ASP A 3 -3.78 0.21 20.41
CA ASP A 3 -3.94 1.64 20.65
C ASP A 3 -4.03 1.92 22.16
N PHE A 4 -3.33 2.95 22.62
CA PHE A 4 -3.17 3.23 24.04
C PHE A 4 -2.73 4.68 24.26
N ILE A 5 -3.09 5.22 25.42
CA ILE A 5 -2.61 6.52 25.89
C ILE A 5 -1.13 6.46 26.27
N GLU A 6 -0.48 7.60 26.48
CA GLU A 6 0.92 7.72 26.91
C GLU A 6 1.13 7.25 28.37
N ASP A 7 0.80 5.99 28.64
CA ASP A 7 1.03 5.28 29.91
C ASP A 7 1.63 3.92 29.58
N PHE A 8 2.89 3.73 29.96
CA PHE A 8 3.62 2.51 29.70
C PHE A 8 2.96 1.27 30.32
N ASN A 9 2.30 1.42 31.47
CA ASN A 9 1.63 0.28 32.10
C ASN A 9 0.42 -0.18 31.28
N VAL A 10 -0.31 0.75 30.64
CA VAL A 10 -1.42 0.40 29.74
C VAL A 10 -0.90 -0.39 28.54
N ALA A 11 0.14 0.11 27.87
CA ALA A 11 0.73 -0.58 26.72
C ALA A 11 1.26 -1.96 27.11
N LYS A 12 1.95 -2.06 28.25
CA LYS A 12 2.48 -3.30 28.80
C LYS A 12 1.37 -4.31 29.07
N THR A 13 0.33 -3.94 29.80
CA THR A 13 -0.78 -4.85 30.13
C THR A 13 -1.50 -5.35 28.88
N LEU A 14 -1.77 -4.47 27.90
CA LEU A 14 -2.38 -4.85 26.63
C LEU A 14 -1.50 -5.85 25.86
N MET A 15 -0.19 -5.60 25.80
CA MET A 15 0.74 -6.46 25.06
C MET A 15 0.97 -7.81 25.76
N GLU A 16 1.15 -7.83 27.09
CA GLU A 16 1.26 -9.06 27.88
C GLU A 16 0.00 -9.93 27.72
N THR A 17 -1.19 -9.32 27.68
CA THR A 17 -2.45 -10.04 27.42
C THR A 17 -2.45 -10.69 26.03
N ALA A 18 -2.03 -9.95 25.00
CA ALA A 18 -1.94 -10.49 23.64
C ALA A 18 -0.91 -11.63 23.53
N ILE A 19 0.25 -11.49 24.18
CA ILE A 19 1.30 -12.52 24.22
C ILE A 19 0.81 -13.77 24.95
N ALA A 20 0.12 -13.62 26.08
CA ALA A 20 -0.44 -14.75 26.83
C ALA A 20 -1.44 -15.53 25.97
N TRP A 21 -2.35 -14.83 25.29
CA TRP A 21 -3.29 -15.44 24.35
C TRP A 21 -2.58 -16.16 23.20
N GLY A 22 -1.55 -15.54 22.61
CA GLY A 22 -0.73 -16.18 21.56
C GLY A 22 -0.08 -17.48 22.04
N LYS A 23 0.47 -17.48 23.25
CA LYS A 23 1.06 -18.69 23.87
C LYS A 23 0.03 -19.80 24.10
N GLU A 24 -1.18 -19.46 24.55
CA GLU A 24 -2.28 -20.43 24.68
C GLU A 24 -2.65 -21.06 23.33
N ALA A 25 -2.55 -20.29 22.25
CA ALA A 25 -2.73 -20.77 20.88
C ALA A 25 -1.51 -21.51 20.30
N GLY A 26 -0.44 -21.68 21.08
CA GLY A 26 0.78 -22.38 20.66
C GLY A 26 1.75 -21.54 19.82
N MET A 27 1.63 -20.21 19.85
CA MET A 27 2.55 -19.29 19.18
C MET A 27 3.79 -19.02 20.04
N ASP A 28 4.93 -18.87 19.39
CA ASP A 28 6.24 -18.56 19.97
C ASP A 28 6.71 -17.13 19.66
N GLU A 29 6.22 -16.55 18.56
CA GLU A 29 6.57 -15.20 18.11
C GLU A 29 5.34 -14.29 17.97
N ILE A 30 5.57 -12.98 18.08
CA ILE A 30 4.58 -11.94 17.83
C ILE A 30 5.18 -10.87 16.92
N HIS A 31 4.50 -10.60 15.81
CA HIS A 31 4.94 -9.65 14.80
C HIS A 31 3.81 -8.70 14.43
N GLY A 32 4.08 -7.39 14.43
CA GLY A 32 3.20 -6.39 13.85
C GLY A 32 3.44 -4.95 14.32
N PRO A 33 2.46 -4.05 14.06
CA PRO A 33 1.12 -4.34 13.55
C PRO A 33 1.11 -4.68 12.05
N LEU A 34 0.43 -5.78 11.70
CA LEU A 34 0.19 -6.19 10.30
C LEU A 34 -1.32 -6.27 10.04
N GLY A 35 -1.69 -6.03 8.79
CA GLY A 35 -2.98 -6.46 8.27
C GLY A 35 -2.86 -7.83 7.60
N TYR A 36 -3.94 -8.30 6.97
CA TYR A 36 -3.96 -9.62 6.33
C TYR A 36 -3.07 -9.71 5.09
N ASN A 37 -2.84 -8.59 4.41
CA ASN A 37 -1.90 -8.46 3.30
C ASN A 37 -1.32 -7.04 3.25
N THR A 38 -0.42 -6.78 2.30
CA THR A 38 0.27 -5.48 2.11
C THR A 38 -0.62 -4.35 1.60
N TRP A 39 -1.87 -4.63 1.20
CA TRP A 39 -2.85 -3.57 0.91
C TRP A 39 -3.48 -3.02 2.18
N ASN A 40 -3.39 -3.75 3.29
CA ASN A 40 -3.80 -3.25 4.58
C ASN A 40 -2.71 -2.39 5.22
N ARG A 41 -3.13 -1.64 6.23
CA ARG A 41 -2.29 -0.83 7.09
C ARG A 41 -1.29 -1.70 7.86
N GLN A 42 0.00 -1.38 7.77
CA GLN A 42 1.08 -2.11 8.45
C GLN A 42 2.12 -1.14 9.05
N GLY A 43 2.86 -1.63 10.04
CA GLY A 43 3.98 -0.95 10.66
C GLY A 43 3.59 0.19 11.60
N MET A 44 4.59 0.91 12.10
CA MET A 44 4.39 2.11 12.92
C MET A 44 5.17 3.27 12.31
N LEU A 45 4.63 4.48 12.44
CA LEU A 45 5.34 5.69 12.09
C LEU A 45 6.44 5.93 13.13
N ILE A 46 7.69 6.00 12.66
CA ILE A 46 8.88 6.29 13.47
C ILE A 46 9.48 7.65 13.16
N GLU A 47 9.24 8.18 11.95
CA GLU A 47 9.73 9.47 11.47
C GLU A 47 8.69 10.14 10.57
N GLY A 48 8.78 11.46 10.38
CA GLY A 48 7.89 12.19 9.47
C GLY A 48 6.53 12.59 10.07
N PHE A 49 6.42 12.69 11.41
CA PHE A 49 5.21 13.12 12.15
C PHE A 49 4.71 14.54 11.80
N GLU A 50 5.44 15.31 11.01
CA GLU A 50 5.00 16.59 10.47
C GLU A 50 4.16 16.43 9.19
N ASN A 51 4.15 15.24 8.59
CA ASN A 51 3.44 14.97 7.35
C ASN A 51 2.01 14.49 7.59
N ILE A 52 1.11 14.87 6.69
CA ILE A 52 -0.23 14.28 6.63
C ILE A 52 -0.07 12.85 6.07
N PRO A 53 -0.48 11.80 6.81
CA PRO A 53 -0.36 10.43 6.32
C PRO A 53 -1.28 10.19 5.13
N PRO A 54 -0.87 9.35 4.17
CA PRO A 54 -1.80 8.72 3.24
C PRO A 54 -2.91 7.97 4.00
N VAL A 55 -4.13 7.96 3.45
CA VAL A 55 -5.30 7.34 4.11
C VAL A 55 -5.10 5.85 4.41
N ASN A 56 -4.29 5.16 3.61
CA ASN A 56 -3.98 3.75 3.74
C ASN A 56 -2.81 3.44 4.69
N CYS A 57 -2.23 4.44 5.37
CA CYS A 57 -1.16 4.23 6.34
C CYS A 57 -1.68 4.29 7.79
N LEU A 58 -0.91 3.72 8.72
CA LEU A 58 -1.08 3.95 10.15
C LEU A 58 -0.44 5.29 10.54
N TYR A 59 -0.95 5.89 11.60
CA TYR A 59 -0.41 7.11 12.18
C TYR A 59 -0.59 7.05 13.68
N ASN A 60 0.51 6.82 14.39
CA ASN A 60 0.59 6.74 15.84
C ASN A 60 1.31 7.97 16.41
N TYR A 61 1.26 8.14 17.72
CA TYR A 61 2.12 9.07 18.43
C TYR A 61 3.55 8.52 18.51
N SER A 62 4.55 9.40 18.71
CA SER A 62 5.97 9.03 18.75
C SER A 62 6.32 8.06 19.88
N TYR A 63 5.56 8.07 20.97
CA TYR A 63 5.79 7.17 22.11
C TYR A 63 5.44 5.70 21.83
N TYR A 64 4.74 5.38 20.73
CA TYR A 64 4.34 3.99 20.42
C TYR A 64 5.55 3.07 20.16
N PRO A 65 6.43 3.39 19.18
CA PRO A 65 7.68 2.66 18.98
C PRO A 65 8.53 2.56 20.25
N GLU A 66 8.70 3.67 20.99
CA GLU A 66 9.49 3.69 22.22
C GLU A 66 8.97 2.72 23.28
N PHE A 67 7.64 2.59 23.41
CA PHE A 67 7.04 1.67 24.36
C PHE A 67 7.21 0.21 23.92
N LEU A 68 7.14 -0.08 22.62
CA LEU A 68 7.41 -1.43 22.12
C LEU A 68 8.88 -1.83 22.30
N GLU A 69 9.82 -0.92 22.03
CA GLU A 69 11.25 -1.16 22.30
C GLU A 69 11.50 -1.43 23.79
N LYS A 70 10.87 -0.68 24.70
CA LYS A 70 10.94 -0.94 26.15
C LYS A 70 10.34 -2.27 26.57
N LEU A 71 9.40 -2.82 25.80
CA LEU A 71 8.82 -4.15 26.00
C LEU A 71 9.69 -5.27 25.40
N GLY A 72 10.80 -4.94 24.75
CA GLY A 72 11.74 -5.89 24.15
C GLY A 72 11.42 -6.27 22.71
N PHE A 73 10.54 -5.53 22.03
CA PHE A 73 10.32 -5.70 20.59
C PHE A 73 11.47 -5.07 19.80
N GLU A 74 11.81 -5.69 18.69
CA GLU A 74 12.85 -5.20 17.77
C GLU A 74 12.23 -4.82 16.43
N LYS A 75 12.86 -3.86 15.75
CA LYS A 75 12.44 -3.44 14.42
C LYS A 75 12.92 -4.44 13.38
N GLU A 76 11.97 -5.02 12.63
CA GLU A 76 12.28 -5.97 11.56
C GLU A 76 12.62 -5.29 10.22
N ILE A 77 11.82 -4.30 9.80
CA ILE A 77 11.98 -3.65 8.49
C ILE A 77 11.54 -2.18 8.51
N ASP A 78 12.17 -1.36 7.67
CA ASP A 78 11.78 0.02 7.40
C ASP A 78 11.00 0.16 6.09
N TRP A 79 9.89 0.89 6.15
CA TRP A 79 9.12 1.30 4.98
C TRP A 79 9.36 2.79 4.70
N ILE A 80 10.12 3.09 3.66
CA ILE A 80 10.48 4.47 3.31
C ILE A 80 9.40 5.07 2.39
N GLN A 81 8.83 6.20 2.82
CA GLN A 81 7.93 6.99 1.99
C GLN A 81 8.65 8.22 1.43
N ILE A 82 8.60 8.38 0.10
CA ILE A 82 9.26 9.49 -0.59
C ILE A 82 8.20 10.45 -1.11
N LYS A 83 8.38 11.74 -0.83
CA LYS A 83 7.54 12.82 -1.33
C LYS A 83 8.28 13.59 -2.40
N LEU A 84 7.73 13.58 -3.61
CA LEU A 84 8.28 14.29 -4.76
C LEU A 84 7.32 15.39 -5.20
N LYS A 85 7.85 16.46 -5.79
CA LYS A 85 7.01 17.44 -6.49
C LYS A 85 6.65 16.88 -7.86
N ALA A 86 5.36 16.90 -8.20
CA ALA A 86 4.87 16.33 -9.46
C ALA A 86 5.42 17.05 -10.71
N ASP A 87 5.81 18.32 -10.57
CA ASP A 87 6.35 19.17 -11.64
C ASP A 87 7.89 19.11 -11.74
N SER A 88 8.55 18.17 -11.07
CA SER A 88 10.02 18.04 -11.10
C SER A 88 10.56 17.65 -12.48
N GLY A 89 9.70 17.24 -13.40
CA GLY A 89 10.09 16.71 -14.71
C GLY A 89 10.77 15.34 -14.61
N VAL A 90 11.09 14.79 -15.78
CA VAL A 90 11.85 13.54 -15.92
C VAL A 90 13.16 13.88 -16.63
N ASP A 91 14.28 13.30 -16.18
CA ASP A 91 15.58 13.50 -16.83
C ASP A 91 15.50 13.09 -18.33
N PRO A 92 15.92 13.95 -19.28
CA PRO A 92 15.94 13.62 -20.71
C PRO A 92 16.65 12.30 -21.07
N ARG A 93 17.60 11.85 -20.26
CA ARG A 93 18.27 10.55 -20.41
C ARG A 93 17.29 9.39 -20.24
N LEU A 94 16.33 9.51 -19.33
CA LEU A 94 15.31 8.48 -19.10
C LEU A 94 14.36 8.36 -20.28
N HIS A 95 14.04 9.46 -20.98
CA HIS A 95 13.26 9.41 -22.22
C HIS A 95 13.97 8.57 -23.29
N LYS A 96 15.27 8.78 -23.51
CA LYS A 96 16.05 7.99 -24.47
C LYS A 96 16.10 6.51 -24.11
N ILE A 97 16.29 6.19 -22.82
CA ILE A 97 16.28 4.80 -22.35
C ILE A 97 14.90 4.18 -22.56
N ASN A 98 13.83 4.90 -22.24
CA ASN A 98 12.46 4.44 -22.45
C ASN A 98 12.19 4.10 -23.92
N ASP A 99 12.56 4.97 -24.86
CA ASP A 99 12.34 4.73 -26.29
C ASP A 99 13.11 3.49 -26.78
N LEU A 100 14.35 3.32 -26.32
CA LEU A 100 15.15 2.13 -26.62
C LEU A 100 14.54 0.85 -26.06
N LEU A 101 13.98 0.88 -24.84
CA LEU A 101 13.32 -0.27 -24.24
C LEU A 101 12.01 -0.62 -24.97
N ILE A 102 11.24 0.40 -25.35
CA ILE A 102 10.01 0.25 -26.13
C ILE A 102 10.30 -0.46 -27.46
N GLU A 103 11.31 0.01 -28.21
CA GLU A 103 11.67 -0.59 -29.50
C GLU A 103 12.25 -1.99 -29.33
N ARG A 104 13.18 -2.18 -28.38
CA ARG A 104 13.91 -3.44 -28.22
C ARG A 104 13.04 -4.61 -27.79
N TYR A 105 12.04 -4.35 -26.94
CA TYR A 105 11.17 -5.38 -26.37
C TYR A 105 9.74 -5.33 -26.92
N GLY A 106 9.50 -4.50 -27.94
CA GLY A 106 8.18 -4.31 -28.54
C GLY A 106 7.12 -3.90 -27.53
N LEU A 107 7.49 -3.03 -26.57
CA LEU A 107 6.59 -2.63 -25.49
C LEU A 107 5.60 -1.57 -25.96
N ARG A 108 4.40 -1.57 -25.38
CA ARG A 108 3.41 -0.53 -25.64
C ARG A 108 2.66 -0.15 -24.37
N VAL A 109 2.33 1.13 -24.24
CA VAL A 109 1.45 1.59 -23.17
C VAL A 109 0.00 1.21 -23.54
N LEU A 110 -0.70 0.58 -22.60
CA LEU A 110 -2.12 0.28 -22.73
C LEU A 110 -2.95 1.57 -22.68
N ASP A 111 -3.82 1.76 -23.66
CA ASP A 111 -4.82 2.83 -23.63
C ASP A 111 -5.96 2.46 -22.67
N ILE A 112 -5.89 2.99 -21.45
CA ILE A 112 -6.86 2.75 -20.38
C ILE A 112 -8.28 3.14 -20.81
N GLY A 113 -8.45 4.14 -21.68
CA GLY A 113 -9.75 4.60 -22.15
C GLY A 113 -10.41 3.67 -23.17
N LYS A 114 -9.68 2.68 -23.71
CA LYS A 114 -10.14 1.78 -24.78
C LYS A 114 -10.06 0.30 -24.42
N ILE A 115 -10.04 -0.03 -23.12
CA ILE A 115 -10.05 -1.41 -22.64
C ILE A 115 -11.38 -2.08 -23.06
N LYS A 116 -11.29 -3.12 -23.89
CA LYS A 116 -12.44 -3.91 -24.34
C LYS A 116 -12.68 -5.14 -23.45
N ASP A 117 -11.62 -5.92 -23.21
CA ASP A 117 -11.66 -7.05 -22.29
C ASP A 117 -11.12 -6.65 -20.92
N ARG A 118 -12.05 -6.17 -20.09
CA ARG A 118 -11.73 -5.76 -18.72
C ARG A 118 -11.37 -6.94 -17.83
N LYS A 119 -12.02 -8.09 -18.03
CA LYS A 119 -11.84 -9.25 -17.16
C LYS A 119 -10.47 -9.88 -17.39
N GLY A 120 -10.12 -10.15 -18.64
CA GLY A 120 -8.80 -10.68 -18.98
C GLY A 120 -7.66 -9.77 -18.52
N LEU A 121 -7.85 -8.44 -18.63
CA LEU A 121 -6.87 -7.47 -18.12
C LEU A 121 -6.72 -7.54 -16.60
N VAL A 122 -7.82 -7.61 -15.84
CA VAL A 122 -7.78 -7.74 -14.37
C VAL A 122 -7.05 -9.01 -13.96
N ASP A 123 -7.41 -10.15 -14.56
CA ASP A 123 -6.82 -11.45 -14.25
C ASP A 123 -5.30 -11.44 -14.57
N GLY A 124 -4.92 -10.92 -15.76
CA GLY A 124 -3.51 -10.80 -16.16
C GLY A 124 -2.71 -9.82 -15.30
N PHE A 125 -3.31 -8.69 -14.92
CA PHE A 125 -2.70 -7.71 -14.03
C PHE A 125 -2.41 -8.30 -12.66
N PHE A 126 -3.39 -8.96 -12.03
CA PHE A 126 -3.19 -9.48 -10.68
C PHE A 126 -2.29 -10.72 -10.64
N SER A 127 -2.22 -11.49 -11.73
CA SER A 127 -1.19 -12.52 -11.90
C SER A 127 0.22 -11.91 -11.87
N SER A 128 0.46 -10.88 -12.69
CA SER A 128 1.73 -10.14 -12.71
C SER A 128 2.02 -9.44 -11.38
N TYR A 129 0.99 -8.88 -10.72
CA TYR A 129 1.11 -8.28 -9.40
C TYR A 129 1.56 -9.29 -8.35
N ASN A 130 0.88 -10.43 -8.23
CA ASN A 130 1.26 -11.46 -7.26
C ASN A 130 2.68 -11.97 -7.51
N ASP A 131 3.07 -12.17 -8.77
CA ASP A 131 4.43 -12.63 -9.09
C ASP A 131 5.51 -11.56 -8.81
N SER A 132 5.21 -10.29 -9.08
CA SER A 132 6.15 -9.18 -8.88
C SER A 132 6.39 -8.84 -7.41
N PHE A 133 5.41 -9.09 -6.55
CA PHE A 133 5.44 -8.68 -5.14
C PHE A 133 5.68 -9.83 -4.15
N LYS A 134 5.75 -11.10 -4.62
CA LYS A 134 5.89 -12.29 -3.75
C LYS A 134 7.11 -12.29 -2.83
N ASP A 135 8.18 -11.60 -3.23
CA ASP A 135 9.43 -11.52 -2.47
C ASP A 135 9.45 -10.32 -1.50
N ILE A 136 8.39 -9.50 -1.48
CA ILE A 136 8.27 -8.41 -0.52
C ILE A 136 7.87 -8.98 0.86
N PRO A 137 8.57 -8.61 1.94
CA PRO A 137 8.23 -9.05 3.30
C PRO A 137 6.76 -8.79 3.65
N ASN A 138 6.13 -9.76 4.32
CA ASN A 138 4.71 -9.76 4.70
C ASN A 138 3.72 -9.69 3.53
N PHE A 139 4.17 -9.91 2.29
CA PHE A 139 3.28 -10.07 1.15
C PHE A 139 2.58 -11.42 1.17
N VAL A 140 1.25 -11.39 1.08
CA VAL A 140 0.42 -12.56 0.89
C VAL A 140 -0.24 -12.41 -0.48
N PRO A 141 0.00 -13.33 -1.43
CA PRO A 141 -0.63 -13.29 -2.74
C PRO A 141 -2.15 -13.23 -2.62
N LEU A 142 -2.77 -12.36 -3.41
CA LEU A 142 -4.23 -12.22 -3.43
C LEU A 142 -4.86 -13.47 -4.02
N THR A 143 -5.92 -13.95 -3.38
CA THR A 143 -6.75 -15.04 -3.88
C THR A 143 -7.63 -14.59 -5.04
N ASP A 144 -8.10 -15.52 -5.87
CA ASP A 144 -9.01 -15.22 -7.00
C ASP A 144 -10.27 -14.44 -6.57
N LYS A 145 -10.78 -14.72 -5.35
CA LYS A 145 -11.94 -14.03 -4.79
C LYS A 145 -11.63 -12.57 -4.47
N GLU A 146 -10.47 -12.30 -3.86
CA GLU A 146 -10.00 -10.96 -3.56
C GLU A 146 -9.69 -10.19 -4.86
N ILE A 147 -9.02 -10.84 -5.81
CA ILE A 147 -8.73 -10.27 -7.14
C ILE A 147 -10.01 -9.81 -7.82
N LYS A 148 -11.05 -10.65 -7.84
CA LYS A 148 -12.34 -10.27 -8.44
C LYS A 148 -12.95 -9.07 -7.74
N GLN A 149 -13.01 -9.09 -6.41
CA GLN A 149 -13.60 -8.00 -5.63
C GLN A 149 -12.86 -6.67 -5.82
N ILE A 150 -11.52 -6.70 -5.72
CA ILE A 150 -10.67 -5.52 -5.88
C ILE A 150 -10.73 -5.04 -7.33
N GLY A 151 -10.70 -5.95 -8.31
CA GLY A 151 -10.83 -5.64 -9.72
C GLY A 151 -12.12 -4.90 -10.03
N ASP A 152 -13.26 -5.42 -9.54
CA ASP A 152 -14.57 -4.80 -9.70
C ASP A 152 -14.66 -3.42 -9.02
N GLU A 153 -13.96 -3.21 -7.91
CA GLU A 153 -13.98 -1.93 -7.18
C GLU A 153 -13.04 -0.86 -7.76
N TYR A 154 -11.82 -1.24 -8.13
CA TYR A 154 -10.73 -0.29 -8.41
C TYR A 154 -10.51 -0.07 -9.90
N PHE A 155 -10.56 -1.12 -10.73
CA PHE A 155 -10.34 -0.93 -12.16
C PHE A 155 -11.30 0.10 -12.79
N PRO A 156 -12.59 0.23 -12.37
CA PRO A 156 -13.49 1.22 -12.98
C PRO A 156 -13.09 2.65 -12.70
N LYS A 157 -12.26 2.87 -11.68
CA LYS A 157 -11.80 4.17 -11.20
C LYS A 157 -10.43 4.55 -11.77
N LEU A 158 -9.80 3.67 -12.57
CA LEU A 158 -8.52 3.97 -13.22
C LEU A 158 -8.66 5.19 -14.12
N LYS A 159 -7.69 6.08 -14.04
CA LYS A 159 -7.61 7.30 -14.84
C LYS A 159 -6.37 7.25 -15.72
N PRO A 160 -6.46 7.56 -17.03
CA PRO A 160 -5.30 7.55 -17.92
C PRO A 160 -4.13 8.40 -17.41
N GLU A 161 -4.41 9.53 -16.76
CA GLU A 161 -3.40 10.44 -16.21
C GLU A 161 -2.74 9.95 -14.90
N LEU A 162 -3.28 8.91 -14.26
CA LEU A 162 -2.77 8.33 -13.01
C LEU A 162 -2.38 6.85 -13.14
N THR A 163 -2.49 6.28 -14.35
CA THR A 163 -2.32 4.85 -14.57
C THR A 163 -1.48 4.62 -15.81
N SER A 164 -0.41 3.85 -15.67
CA SER A 164 0.37 3.33 -16.78
C SER A 164 0.45 1.82 -16.66
N ILE A 165 0.06 1.10 -17.71
CA ILE A 165 0.23 -0.34 -17.84
C ILE A 165 0.98 -0.57 -19.14
N ILE A 166 2.10 -1.29 -19.06
CA ILE A 166 2.97 -1.59 -20.18
C ILE A 166 2.77 -3.05 -20.57
N LEU A 167 2.52 -3.27 -21.85
CA LEU A 167 2.33 -4.59 -22.44
C LEU A 167 3.51 -4.96 -23.33
N ASP A 168 3.85 -6.25 -23.38
CA ASP A 168 4.78 -6.81 -24.37
C ASP A 168 4.08 -7.12 -25.71
N GLU A 169 4.83 -7.64 -26.68
CA GLU A 169 4.32 -8.01 -28.01
C GLU A 169 3.22 -9.08 -28.01
N LYS A 170 3.07 -9.81 -26.89
CA LYS A 170 2.08 -10.87 -26.70
C LYS A 170 0.93 -10.43 -25.78
N ASP A 171 0.84 -9.13 -25.51
CA ASP A 171 -0.14 -8.52 -24.61
C ASP A 171 -0.04 -8.97 -23.13
N ASN A 172 1.12 -9.48 -22.69
CA ASN A 172 1.37 -9.73 -21.26
C ASN A 172 1.73 -8.43 -20.54
N ILE A 173 1.39 -8.34 -19.25
CA ILE A 173 1.74 -7.21 -18.39
C ILE A 173 3.24 -7.24 -18.10
N ALA A 174 3.99 -6.33 -18.71
CA ALA A 174 5.44 -6.19 -18.53
C ALA A 174 5.80 -5.27 -17.37
N ALA A 175 5.01 -4.22 -17.14
CA ALA A 175 5.16 -3.31 -16.01
C ALA A 175 3.87 -2.53 -15.78
N PHE A 176 3.73 -1.94 -14.59
CA PHE A 176 2.62 -1.06 -14.28
C PHE A 176 2.99 -0.04 -13.21
N GLY A 177 2.28 1.08 -13.23
CA GLY A 177 2.28 2.10 -12.19
C GLY A 177 0.88 2.65 -12.02
N ILE A 178 0.37 2.60 -10.80
CA ILE A 178 -0.97 3.08 -10.45
C ILE A 178 -0.84 4.10 -9.34
N CYS A 179 -1.41 5.28 -9.55
CA CYS A 179 -1.50 6.34 -8.57
C CYS A 179 -2.95 6.61 -8.19
N PHE A 180 -3.18 6.94 -6.92
CA PHE A 180 -4.47 7.36 -6.42
C PHE A 180 -4.40 8.78 -5.89
N PRO A 181 -5.45 9.60 -6.08
CA PRO A 181 -5.49 10.91 -5.45
C PRO A 181 -5.51 10.76 -3.94
N SER A 182 -4.72 11.57 -3.23
CA SER A 182 -4.74 11.58 -1.77
C SER A 182 -6.08 12.11 -1.26
N LEU A 183 -6.76 11.30 -0.45
CA LEU A 183 -8.02 11.65 0.22
C LEU A 183 -7.82 12.26 1.61
N SER A 184 -6.57 12.34 2.10
CA SER A 184 -6.29 12.67 3.50
C SER A 184 -6.81 14.05 3.91
N LYS A 185 -6.64 15.07 3.06
CA LYS A 185 -7.16 16.43 3.32
C LYS A 185 -8.69 16.48 3.30
N ALA A 186 -9.32 15.72 2.40
CA ALA A 186 -10.78 15.64 2.34
C ALA A 186 -11.34 15.03 3.63
N PHE A 187 -10.73 13.93 4.11
CA PHE A 187 -11.11 13.29 5.36
C PHE A 187 -10.88 14.18 6.59
N GLN A 188 -9.77 14.92 6.66
CA GLN A 188 -9.54 15.91 7.72
C GLN A 188 -10.62 17.00 7.75
N LYS A 189 -11.03 17.50 6.57
CA LYS A 189 -12.11 18.49 6.46
C LYS A 189 -13.45 17.93 6.94
N ALA A 190 -13.71 16.65 6.68
CA ALA A 190 -14.92 15.93 7.09
C ALA A 190 -15.01 15.71 8.61
N LYS A 191 -13.86 15.68 9.32
CA LYS A 191 -13.79 15.43 10.78
C LYS A 191 -14.56 14.18 11.22
N GLY A 192 -14.54 13.13 10.40
CA GLY A 192 -15.26 11.87 10.66
C GLY A 192 -16.78 11.96 10.58
N ARG A 193 -17.35 13.03 10.01
CA ARG A 193 -18.80 13.20 9.88
C ARG A 193 -19.20 13.22 8.40
N LEU A 194 -20.28 12.54 8.07
CA LEU A 194 -20.90 12.59 6.73
C LEU A 194 -21.68 13.89 6.52
N PHE A 195 -22.41 14.35 7.54
CA PHE A 195 -23.25 15.54 7.47
C PHE A 195 -22.74 16.67 8.37
N PRO A 196 -22.97 17.95 8.00
CA PRO A 196 -23.66 18.40 6.78
C PRO A 196 -22.77 18.54 5.53
N PHE A 197 -21.44 18.45 5.65
CA PHE A 197 -20.50 18.78 4.56
C PHE A 197 -19.41 17.72 4.27
N GLY A 198 -19.60 16.49 4.75
CA GLY A 198 -18.62 15.40 4.61
C GLY A 198 -18.91 14.40 3.49
N ILE A 199 -19.84 14.72 2.59
CA ILE A 199 -20.04 14.01 1.33
C ILE A 199 -19.16 14.71 0.29
N PHE A 200 -18.17 14.02 -0.25
CA PHE A 200 -17.24 14.51 -1.29
C PHE A 200 -16.91 13.40 -2.28
#